data_AF-M4NFH1-F1
#
_entry.id   AF-M4NFH1-F1
#
_cell.length_a   1.000
_cell.length_b   1.000
_cell.length_c   1.000
_cell.angle_alpha   90.00
_cell.angle_beta   90.00
_cell.angle_gamma   90.00
#
_symmetry.space_group_name_H-M   'P 1'
#
loop_
_entity.id
_entity.type
_entity.pdbx_description
1 polymer ?
#
loop_
_entity_poly.entity_id
_entity_poly.type
_entity_poly.pdbx_seq_one_letter_code
_entity_poly.pdbx_strand_id
1 'polypeptide(L)'
;MPNTLAETLLLTERFEQDMEAVLADNRSDGTPRATVTGIYMALSLDHWRAIRALFADGHLVSAFVLLRCQYEATVRAFWFHFAASDEKVQRFTTIQAEDGVLKEPSAKTIAEMIKAMAGKAPAQVCRQLQEFNDSSLKPLNSYVHGGHYAALGERAMPESQRILMLRHANGLAGMMAMLSGVGSGDVGLTRRVIQVQLAHLPCLPEMVKGS
;
A
#
# COMPACT_ATOMS: atom_id res chain seq x y z
N MET A 1 16.83 -19.37 -4.02
CA MET A 1 16.67 -19.16 -5.48
C MET A 1 15.66 -18.05 -5.64
N PRO A 2 15.87 -17.02 -6.49
CA PRO A 2 14.79 -16.11 -6.81
C PRO A 2 13.66 -16.91 -7.47
N ASN A 3 12.42 -16.74 -6.98
CA ASN A 3 11.24 -17.38 -7.54
C ASN A 3 10.98 -16.81 -8.94
N THR A 4 10.47 -17.63 -9.85
CA THR A 4 9.88 -17.14 -11.12
C THR A 4 8.70 -16.22 -10.86
N LEU A 5 8.26 -15.46 -11.88
CA LEU A 5 7.06 -14.65 -11.76
C LEU A 5 5.82 -15.50 -11.43
N ALA A 6 5.69 -16.67 -12.08
CA ALA A 6 4.59 -17.60 -11.85
C ALA A 6 4.57 -18.14 -10.41
N GLU A 7 5.72 -18.56 -9.89
CA GLU A 7 5.84 -19.00 -8.48
C GLU A 7 5.53 -17.86 -7.51
N THR A 8 5.99 -16.65 -7.83
CA THR A 8 5.70 -15.45 -7.00
C THR A 8 4.21 -15.16 -6.98
N LEU A 9 3.51 -15.26 -8.12
CA LEU A 9 2.05 -15.09 -8.18
C LEU A 9 1.30 -16.12 -7.33
N LEU A 10 1.69 -17.39 -7.40
CA LEU A 10 1.10 -18.45 -6.58
C LEU A 10 1.32 -18.21 -5.08
N LEU A 11 2.50 -17.71 -4.69
CA LEU A 11 2.77 -17.35 -3.31
C LEU A 11 1.96 -16.12 -2.89
N THR A 12 1.84 -15.11 -3.75
CA THR A 12 1.02 -13.92 -3.50
C THR A 12 -0.45 -14.28 -3.28
N GLU A 13 -1.00 -15.19 -4.08
CA GLU A 13 -2.38 -15.64 -3.91
C GLU A 13 -2.60 -16.34 -2.55
N ARG A 14 -1.67 -17.19 -2.12
CA ARG A 14 -1.73 -17.79 -0.78
C ARG A 14 -1.60 -16.74 0.34
N PHE A 15 -0.69 -15.78 0.15
CA PHE A 15 -0.52 -14.68 1.10
C PHE A 15 -1.79 -13.82 1.21
N GLU A 16 -2.48 -13.57 0.09
CA GLU A 16 -3.79 -12.89 0.05
C GLU A 16 -4.85 -13.65 0.85
N GLN A 17 -5.01 -14.95 0.61
CA GLN A 17 -5.98 -15.78 1.32
C GLN A 17 -5.74 -15.79 2.84
N ASP A 18 -4.48 -15.97 3.26
CA ASP A 18 -4.13 -15.97 4.69
C ASP A 18 -4.30 -14.60 5.34
N MET A 19 -3.98 -13.51 4.62
CA MET A 19 -4.20 -12.14 5.11
C MET A 19 -5.69 -11.81 5.23
N GLU A 20 -6.51 -12.21 4.27
CA GLU A 20 -7.97 -12.04 4.34
C GLU A 20 -8.56 -12.76 5.55
N ALA A 21 -8.14 -14.00 5.78
CA ALA A 21 -8.58 -14.77 6.95
C ALA A 21 -8.20 -14.07 8.27
N VAL A 22 -7.01 -13.48 8.35
CA VAL A 22 -6.57 -12.75 9.54
C VAL A 22 -7.33 -11.43 9.74
N LEU A 23 -7.67 -10.74 8.66
CA LEU A 23 -8.33 -9.43 8.70
C LEU A 23 -9.87 -9.51 8.82
N ALA A 24 -10.48 -10.67 8.60
CA ALA A 24 -11.92 -10.86 8.66
C ALA A 24 -12.56 -10.43 10.01
N ASP A 25 -11.83 -10.58 11.10
CA ASP A 25 -12.31 -10.25 12.46
C ASP A 25 -11.96 -8.82 12.90
N ASN A 26 -11.31 -8.02 12.05
CA ASN A 26 -10.85 -6.70 12.45
C ASN A 26 -12.02 -5.77 12.78
N ARG A 27 -11.98 -5.17 13.97
CA ARG A 27 -12.98 -4.20 14.43
C ARG A 27 -12.40 -2.80 14.43
N SER A 28 -13.11 -1.88 13.78
CA SER A 28 -12.83 -0.45 13.88
C SER A 28 -13.48 0.11 15.15
N ASP A 29 -12.83 1.07 15.80
CA ASP A 29 -13.41 1.81 16.93
C ASP A 29 -14.50 2.81 16.49
N GLY A 30 -14.72 2.96 15.18
CA GLY A 30 -15.77 3.79 14.59
C GLY A 30 -15.50 5.29 14.65
N THR A 31 -14.33 5.73 15.15
CA THR A 31 -13.98 7.15 15.17
C THR A 31 -13.87 7.70 13.74
N PRO A 32 -14.05 9.02 13.52
CA PRO A 32 -13.83 9.62 12.20
C PRO A 32 -12.43 9.31 11.63
N ARG A 33 -11.42 9.26 12.51
CA ARG A 33 -10.04 8.91 12.16
C ARG A 33 -9.91 7.46 11.73
N ALA A 34 -10.42 6.51 12.52
CA ALA A 34 -10.39 5.10 12.14
C ALA A 34 -11.20 4.83 10.87
N THR A 35 -12.30 5.56 10.66
CA THR A 35 -13.11 5.47 9.44
C THR A 35 -12.31 5.88 8.20
N VAL A 36 -11.70 7.08 8.19
CA VAL A 36 -10.91 7.52 7.03
C VAL A 36 -9.66 6.67 6.83
N THR A 37 -8.99 6.25 7.91
CA THR A 37 -7.87 5.31 7.83
C THR A 37 -8.31 3.99 7.20
N GLY A 38 -9.45 3.44 7.63
CA GLY A 38 -10.02 2.20 7.10
C GLY A 38 -10.38 2.28 5.61
N ILE A 39 -10.89 3.41 5.13
CA ILE A 39 -11.19 3.64 3.70
C ILE A 39 -9.90 3.51 2.87
N TYR A 40 -8.81 4.17 3.28
CA TYR A 40 -7.55 4.10 2.54
C TYR A 40 -6.86 2.74 2.68
N MET A 41 -7.02 2.05 3.80
CA MET A 41 -6.58 0.66 3.95
C MET A 41 -7.32 -0.26 2.98
N ALA A 42 -8.65 -0.15 2.92
CA ALA A 42 -9.47 -0.94 1.99
C ALA A 42 -9.09 -0.65 0.53
N LEU A 43 -8.91 0.63 0.17
CA LEU A 43 -8.48 1.03 -1.17
C LEU A 43 -7.10 0.47 -1.54
N SER A 44 -6.13 0.50 -0.61
CA SER A 44 -4.81 -0.10 -0.82
C SER A 44 -4.90 -1.62 -1.02
N LEU A 45 -5.69 -2.32 -0.20
CA LEU A 45 -5.90 -3.76 -0.33
C LEU A 45 -6.67 -4.14 -1.62
N ASP A 46 -7.60 -3.31 -2.07
CA ASP A 46 -8.30 -3.51 -3.34
C ASP A 46 -7.36 -3.35 -4.53
N HIS A 47 -6.52 -2.31 -4.53
CA HIS A 47 -5.47 -2.15 -5.53
C HIS A 47 -4.51 -3.33 -5.54
N TRP A 48 -4.15 -3.89 -4.38
CA TRP A 48 -3.30 -5.08 -4.30
C TRP A 48 -3.89 -6.28 -5.04
N ARG A 49 -5.17 -6.60 -4.78
CA ARG A 49 -5.89 -7.69 -5.45
C ARG A 49 -5.97 -7.46 -6.96
N ALA A 50 -6.27 -6.22 -7.37
CA ALA A 50 -6.31 -5.84 -8.78
C ALA A 50 -4.93 -5.96 -9.45
N ILE A 51 -3.85 -5.58 -8.76
CA ILE A 51 -2.47 -5.76 -9.25
C ILE A 51 -2.20 -7.24 -9.49
N ARG A 52 -2.51 -8.13 -8.53
CA ARG A 52 -2.32 -9.59 -8.70
C ARG A 52 -3.08 -10.10 -9.93
N ALA A 53 -4.35 -9.73 -10.09
CA ALA A 53 -5.16 -10.13 -11.24
C ALA A 53 -4.56 -9.65 -12.57
N LEU A 54 -4.16 -8.38 -12.66
CA LEU A 54 -3.53 -7.82 -13.86
C LEU A 54 -2.19 -8.49 -14.17
N PHE A 55 -1.41 -8.86 -13.16
CA PHE A 55 -0.18 -9.64 -13.37
C PHE A 55 -0.47 -11.03 -13.92
N ALA A 56 -1.52 -11.71 -13.41
CA ALA A 56 -1.92 -13.02 -13.90
C ALA A 56 -2.41 -12.98 -15.36
N ASP A 57 -3.11 -11.91 -15.74
CA ASP A 57 -3.64 -11.70 -17.10
C ASP A 57 -2.62 -11.06 -18.06
N GLY A 58 -1.43 -10.68 -17.59
CA GLY A 58 -0.37 -10.07 -18.41
C GLY A 58 -0.54 -8.55 -18.67
N HIS A 59 -1.47 -7.88 -17.99
CA HIS A 59 -1.69 -6.44 -18.07
C HIS A 59 -0.69 -5.63 -17.21
N LEU A 60 0.61 -5.82 -17.46
CA LEU A 60 1.69 -5.37 -16.58
C LEU A 60 1.84 -3.85 -16.46
N VAL A 61 1.63 -3.09 -17.55
CA VAL A 61 1.67 -1.61 -17.50
C VAL A 61 0.60 -1.08 -16.55
N SER A 62 -0.64 -1.57 -16.69
CA SER A 62 -1.74 -1.18 -15.80
C SER A 62 -1.48 -1.60 -14.35
N ALA A 63 -0.89 -2.77 -14.13
CA ALA A 63 -0.52 -3.22 -12.80
C ALA A 63 0.51 -2.28 -12.13
N PHE A 64 1.50 -1.81 -12.89
CA PHE A 64 2.49 -0.85 -12.38
C PHE A 64 1.85 0.51 -12.08
N VAL A 65 0.89 0.97 -12.89
CA VAL A 65 0.11 2.18 -12.59
C VAL A 65 -0.61 2.02 -11.25
N LEU A 66 -1.30 0.89 -11.04
CA LEU A 66 -2.01 0.63 -9.78
C LEU A 66 -1.07 0.49 -8.58
N LEU A 67 0.16 0.00 -8.75
CA LEU A 67 1.13 -0.06 -7.65
C LEU A 67 1.45 1.34 -7.10
N ARG A 68 1.50 2.37 -7.95
CA ARG A 68 1.59 3.76 -7.47
C ARG A 68 0.36 4.15 -6.67
N CYS A 69 -0.83 3.87 -7.17
CA CYS A 69 -2.09 4.17 -6.46
C CYS A 69 -2.16 3.47 -5.11
N GLN A 70 -1.74 2.20 -5.03
CA GLN A 70 -1.65 1.42 -3.80
C GLN A 70 -0.69 2.08 -2.79
N TYR A 71 0.52 2.44 -3.23
CA TYR A 71 1.49 3.12 -2.39
C TYR A 71 0.94 4.45 -1.86
N GLU A 72 0.31 5.22 -2.73
CA GLU A 72 -0.32 6.50 -2.42
C GLU A 72 -1.47 6.37 -1.41
N ALA A 73 -2.29 5.31 -1.52
CA ALA A 73 -3.33 4.98 -0.55
C ALA A 73 -2.72 4.54 0.79
N THR A 74 -1.65 3.74 0.75
CA THR A 74 -0.91 3.28 1.93
C THR A 74 -0.36 4.44 2.74
N VAL A 75 0.33 5.40 2.09
CA VAL A 75 0.84 6.61 2.77
C VAL A 75 -0.31 7.40 3.40
N ARG A 76 -1.43 7.57 2.69
CA ARG A 76 -2.60 8.29 3.22
C ARG A 76 -3.19 7.59 4.43
N ALA A 77 -3.33 6.26 4.43
CA ALA A 77 -3.83 5.50 5.57
C ALA A 77 -2.98 5.74 6.84
N PHE A 78 -1.67 5.61 6.73
CA PHE A 78 -0.74 5.88 7.84
C PHE A 78 -0.78 7.34 8.27
N TRP A 79 -0.82 8.28 7.32
CA TRP A 79 -0.85 9.70 7.63
C TRP A 79 -2.14 10.10 8.36
N PHE A 80 -3.30 9.61 7.91
CA PHE A 80 -4.56 9.82 8.61
C PHE A 80 -4.55 9.22 10.01
N HIS A 81 -3.93 8.06 10.20
CA HIS A 81 -3.84 7.44 11.50
C HIS A 81 -2.93 8.21 12.47
N PHE A 82 -1.70 8.53 12.05
CA PHE A 82 -0.65 9.03 12.96
C PHE A 82 -0.45 10.55 12.96
N ALA A 83 -0.82 11.28 11.90
CA ALA A 83 -0.30 12.64 11.68
C ALA A 83 -1.33 13.69 11.24
N ALA A 84 -2.46 13.30 10.64
CA ALA A 84 -3.50 14.23 10.24
C ALA A 84 -4.15 14.92 11.45
N SER A 85 -4.46 16.22 11.35
CA SER A 85 -5.24 16.92 12.37
C SER A 85 -6.70 16.46 12.32
N ASP A 86 -7.41 16.57 13.45
CA ASP A 86 -8.84 16.24 13.53
C ASP A 86 -9.68 17.06 12.53
N GLU A 87 -9.30 18.33 12.30
CA GLU A 87 -9.91 19.16 11.26
C GLU A 87 -9.81 18.53 9.86
N LYS A 88 -8.64 18.00 9.50
CA LYS A 88 -8.44 17.33 8.19
C LYS A 88 -9.18 16.01 8.10
N VAL A 89 -9.23 15.26 9.20
CA VAL A 89 -10.03 14.02 9.30
C VAL A 89 -11.50 14.34 9.06
N GLN A 90 -12.06 15.33 9.77
CA GLN A 90 -13.45 15.71 9.66
C GLN A 90 -13.81 16.27 8.28
N ARG A 91 -12.92 17.07 7.69
CA ARG A 91 -13.11 17.59 6.34
C ARG A 91 -13.13 16.49 5.29
N PHE A 92 -12.36 15.42 5.48
CA PHE A 92 -12.32 14.31 4.54
C PHE A 92 -13.55 13.40 4.63
N THR A 93 -14.16 13.28 5.81
CA THR A 93 -15.39 12.49 6.02
C THR A 93 -16.68 13.25 5.64
N THR A 94 -16.57 14.52 5.26
CA THR A 94 -17.72 15.36 4.90
C THR A 94 -17.73 15.63 3.40
N ILE A 95 -18.84 15.35 2.72
CA ILE A 95 -19.02 15.76 1.33
C ILE A 95 -18.99 17.29 1.26
N GLN A 96 -18.04 17.83 0.50
CA GLN A 96 -17.97 19.26 0.20
C GLN A 96 -18.39 19.43 -1.25
N ALA A 97 -19.57 20.02 -1.46
CA ALA A 97 -20.05 20.38 -2.77
C ALA A 97 -20.43 21.87 -2.79
N GLU A 98 -20.02 22.57 -3.83
CA GLU A 98 -20.44 23.94 -4.11
C GLU A 98 -21.01 23.96 -5.52
N ASP A 99 -22.22 24.50 -5.69
CA ASP A 99 -22.95 24.50 -6.96
C ASP A 99 -23.10 23.10 -7.61
N GLY A 100 -23.19 22.05 -6.77
CA GLY A 100 -23.31 20.66 -7.22
C GLY A 100 -21.99 20.01 -7.66
N VAL A 101 -20.86 20.70 -7.57
CA VAL A 101 -19.53 20.17 -7.90
C VAL A 101 -18.82 19.75 -6.63
N LEU A 102 -18.36 18.48 -6.58
CA LEU A 102 -17.53 17.98 -5.49
C LEU A 102 -16.20 18.73 -5.45
N LYS A 103 -15.87 19.32 -4.30
CA LYS A 103 -14.59 19.97 -4.05
C LYS A 103 -13.66 19.02 -3.32
N GLU A 104 -12.57 18.65 -3.97
CA GLU A 104 -11.50 17.91 -3.31
C GLU A 104 -10.79 18.81 -2.28
N PRO A 105 -10.58 18.34 -1.04
CA PRO A 105 -9.75 19.05 -0.08
C PRO A 105 -8.32 19.18 -0.61
N SER A 106 -7.65 20.30 -0.33
CA SER A 106 -6.24 20.44 -0.66
C SER A 106 -5.42 19.36 0.06
N ALA A 107 -4.90 18.42 -0.72
CA ALA A 107 -4.12 17.32 -0.22
C ALA A 107 -2.65 17.75 -0.07
N LYS A 108 -2.03 17.32 1.03
CA LYS A 108 -0.56 17.33 1.13
C LYS A 108 0.02 16.43 0.03
N THR A 109 1.21 16.74 -0.44
CA THR A 109 1.97 15.79 -1.27
C THR A 109 2.34 14.55 -0.46
N ILE A 110 2.62 13.45 -1.14
CA ILE A 110 3.07 12.19 -0.50
C ILE A 110 4.33 12.43 0.37
N ALA A 111 5.30 13.18 -0.15
CA ALA A 111 6.51 13.52 0.59
C ALA A 111 6.21 14.34 1.87
N GLU A 112 5.28 15.30 1.79
CA GLU A 112 4.85 16.08 2.96
C GLU A 112 4.11 15.24 4.00
N MET A 113 3.34 14.23 3.56
CA MET A 113 2.67 13.29 4.45
C MET A 113 3.70 12.42 5.19
N ILE A 114 4.69 11.87 4.49
CA ILE A 114 5.78 11.07 5.09
C ILE A 114 6.55 11.91 6.09
N LYS A 115 6.94 13.14 5.73
CA LYS A 115 7.60 14.07 6.64
C LYS A 115 6.77 14.36 7.90
N ALA A 116 5.45 14.51 7.76
CA ALA A 116 4.55 14.79 8.88
C ALA A 116 4.38 13.60 9.85
N MET A 117 4.71 12.39 9.42
CA MET A 117 4.69 11.17 10.26
C MET A 117 5.96 10.97 11.08
N ALA A 118 7.05 11.70 10.77
CA ALA A 118 8.30 11.62 11.52
C ALA A 118 8.06 11.92 13.02
N GLY A 119 8.47 11.00 13.89
CA GLY A 119 8.27 11.09 15.34
C GLY A 119 6.86 10.76 15.83
N LYS A 120 5.91 10.43 14.94
CA LYS A 120 4.52 10.07 15.29
C LYS A 120 4.14 8.65 14.91
N ALA A 121 4.64 8.17 13.77
CA ALA A 121 4.49 6.77 13.35
C ALA A 121 5.75 5.95 13.69
N PRO A 122 5.66 4.61 13.73
CA PRO A 122 6.82 3.75 13.92
C PRO A 122 7.94 4.08 12.92
N ALA A 123 9.17 4.28 13.42
CA ALA A 123 10.29 4.74 12.59
C ALA A 123 10.56 3.84 11.38
N GLN A 124 10.38 2.52 11.54
CA GLN A 124 10.53 1.56 10.46
C GLN A 124 9.52 1.78 9.32
N VAL A 125 8.26 2.10 9.64
CA VAL A 125 7.23 2.42 8.64
C VAL A 125 7.63 3.65 7.84
N CYS A 126 8.05 4.72 8.53
CA CYS A 126 8.49 5.95 7.85
C CYS A 126 9.66 5.69 6.91
N ARG A 127 10.64 4.87 7.34
CA ARG A 127 11.77 4.48 6.48
C ARG A 127 11.33 3.70 5.25
N GLN A 128 10.49 2.67 5.42
CA GLN A 128 10.00 1.86 4.30
C GLN A 128 9.22 2.68 3.26
N LEU A 129 8.36 3.60 3.72
CA LEU A 129 7.62 4.49 2.82
C LEU A 129 8.57 5.46 2.11
N GLN A 130 9.56 6.02 2.82
CA GLN A 130 10.55 6.91 2.22
C GLN A 130 11.45 6.18 1.20
N GLU A 131 11.87 4.96 1.49
CA GLU A 131 12.67 4.14 0.57
C GLU A 131 11.90 3.82 -0.71
N PHE A 132 10.61 3.48 -0.61
CA PHE A 132 9.75 3.31 -1.78
C PHE A 132 9.60 4.63 -2.55
N ASN A 133 9.42 5.75 -1.85
CA ASN A 133 9.35 7.08 -2.45
C ASN A 133 10.60 7.40 -3.30
N ASP A 134 11.77 7.08 -2.78
CA ASP A 134 13.03 7.49 -3.42
C ASP A 134 13.43 6.53 -4.55
N SER A 135 13.13 5.24 -4.40
CA SER A 135 13.53 4.20 -5.36
C SER A 135 12.51 3.96 -6.48
N SER A 136 11.21 4.06 -6.19
CA SER A 136 10.17 3.48 -7.05
C SER A 136 9.22 4.52 -7.65
N LEU A 137 9.01 5.67 -7.01
CA LEU A 137 8.03 6.66 -7.47
C LEU A 137 8.40 7.28 -8.83
N LYS A 138 9.66 7.61 -9.06
CA LYS A 138 10.10 8.24 -10.31
C LYS A 138 9.92 7.32 -11.54
N PRO A 139 10.32 6.03 -11.51
CA PRO A 139 9.97 5.08 -12.56
C PRO A 139 8.45 4.91 -12.73
N LEU A 140 7.69 4.83 -11.64
CA LEU A 140 6.23 4.67 -11.67
C LEU A 140 5.50 5.85 -12.34
N ASN A 141 6.02 7.08 -12.21
CA ASN A 141 5.48 8.25 -12.92
C ASN A 141 5.49 8.07 -14.44
N SER A 142 6.49 7.38 -14.99
CA SER A 142 6.56 7.11 -16.43
C SER A 142 5.42 6.19 -16.88
N TYR A 143 5.03 5.20 -16.07
CA TYR A 143 3.90 4.34 -16.37
C TYR A 143 2.57 5.10 -16.29
N VAL A 144 2.39 5.92 -15.24
CA VAL A 144 1.14 6.66 -14.99
C VAL A 144 0.87 7.73 -16.04
N HIS A 145 1.90 8.44 -16.49
CA HIS A 145 1.74 9.58 -17.40
C HIS A 145 2.04 9.25 -18.87
N GLY A 146 2.04 7.97 -19.25
CA GLY A 146 2.28 7.56 -20.64
C GLY A 146 3.69 7.88 -21.16
N GLY A 147 4.68 7.91 -20.26
CA GLY A 147 6.07 8.20 -20.57
C GLY A 147 6.81 7.02 -21.22
N HIS A 148 8.13 7.14 -21.32
CA HIS A 148 8.99 6.18 -22.04
C HIS A 148 8.84 4.73 -21.57
N TYR A 149 8.74 4.47 -20.26
CA TYR A 149 8.55 3.09 -19.77
C TYR A 149 7.17 2.52 -20.14
N ALA A 150 6.12 3.33 -20.15
CA ALA A 150 4.81 2.90 -20.64
C ALA A 150 4.85 2.54 -22.13
N ALA A 151 5.50 3.38 -22.94
CA ALA A 151 5.63 3.19 -24.38
C ALA A 151 6.44 1.94 -24.76
N LEU A 152 7.45 1.59 -23.96
CA LEU A 152 8.21 0.36 -24.12
C LEU A 152 7.46 -0.89 -23.63
N GLY A 153 6.45 -0.70 -22.76
CA GLY A 153 5.64 -1.77 -22.19
C GLY A 153 6.50 -2.85 -21.53
N GLU A 154 6.22 -4.10 -21.86
CA GLU A 154 6.93 -5.27 -21.34
C GLU A 154 8.45 -5.25 -21.58
N ARG A 155 8.93 -4.56 -22.61
CA ARG A 155 10.37 -4.47 -22.92
C ARG A 155 11.14 -3.70 -21.87
N ALA A 156 10.47 -2.81 -21.13
CA ALA A 156 11.04 -2.08 -20.00
C ALA A 156 10.94 -2.85 -18.67
N MET A 157 10.43 -4.08 -18.67
CA MET A 157 10.13 -4.85 -17.47
C MET A 157 10.78 -6.24 -17.55
N PRO A 158 12.09 -6.38 -17.26
CA PRO A 158 12.68 -7.69 -17.06
C PRO A 158 11.94 -8.44 -15.94
N GLU A 159 11.94 -9.77 -15.99
CA GLU A 159 11.17 -10.60 -15.05
C GLU A 159 11.52 -10.30 -13.58
N SER A 160 12.79 -10.04 -13.29
CA SER A 160 13.25 -9.62 -11.95
C SER A 160 12.55 -8.35 -11.45
N GLN A 161 12.29 -7.38 -12.32
CA GLN A 161 11.56 -6.17 -11.97
C GLN A 161 10.07 -6.47 -11.76
N ARG A 162 9.47 -7.35 -12.57
CA ARG A 162 8.08 -7.80 -12.40
C ARG A 162 7.89 -8.45 -11.03
N ILE A 163 8.80 -9.37 -10.67
CA ILE A 163 8.82 -10.05 -9.36
C ILE A 163 8.98 -9.02 -8.23
N LEU A 164 9.92 -8.08 -8.37
CA LEU A 164 10.16 -7.05 -7.35
C LEU A 164 8.91 -6.17 -7.13
N MET A 165 8.24 -5.74 -8.19
CA MET A 165 7.02 -4.92 -8.09
C MET A 165 5.87 -5.69 -7.43
N LEU A 166 5.69 -6.97 -7.76
CA LEU A 166 4.69 -7.81 -7.11
C LEU A 166 4.99 -7.99 -5.61
N ARG A 167 6.27 -8.20 -5.26
CA ARG A 167 6.72 -8.22 -3.87
C ARG A 167 6.44 -6.91 -3.15
N HIS A 168 6.69 -5.76 -3.78
CA HIS A 168 6.35 -4.46 -3.20
C HIS A 168 4.85 -4.31 -2.95
N ALA A 169 4.00 -4.75 -3.89
CA ALA A 169 2.56 -4.76 -3.69
C ALA A 169 2.15 -5.57 -2.46
N ASN A 170 2.77 -6.75 -2.27
CA ASN A 170 2.55 -7.60 -1.10
C ASN A 170 3.03 -6.93 0.20
N GLY A 171 4.20 -6.28 0.16
CA GLY A 171 4.73 -5.55 1.30
C GLY A 171 3.80 -4.43 1.76
N LEU A 172 3.25 -3.65 0.82
CA LEU A 172 2.28 -2.59 1.12
C LEU A 172 0.99 -3.17 1.72
N ALA A 173 0.50 -4.30 1.22
CA ALA A 173 -0.65 -5.00 1.82
C ALA A 173 -0.35 -5.49 3.25
N GLY A 174 0.83 -6.05 3.49
CA GLY A 174 1.30 -6.42 4.83
C GLY A 174 1.35 -5.22 5.80
N MET A 175 1.75 -4.04 5.31
CA MET A 175 1.72 -2.81 6.10
C MET A 175 0.28 -2.38 6.45
N MET A 176 -0.69 -2.54 5.54
CA MET A 176 -2.11 -2.29 5.85
C MET A 176 -2.64 -3.26 6.90
N ALA A 177 -2.29 -4.54 6.81
CA ALA A 177 -2.66 -5.52 7.83
C ALA A 177 -2.08 -5.17 9.20
N MET A 178 -0.82 -4.71 9.25
CA MET A 178 -0.19 -4.25 10.49
C MET A 178 -0.86 -2.99 11.05
N LEU A 179 -1.20 -2.02 10.18
CA LEU A 179 -1.93 -0.81 10.58
C LEU A 179 -3.31 -1.16 11.17
N SER A 180 -3.96 -2.21 10.66
CA SER A 180 -5.22 -2.73 11.20
C SER A 180 -5.08 -3.20 12.65
N GLY A 181 -4.06 -4.01 12.94
CA GLY A 181 -3.80 -4.49 14.30
C GLY A 181 -3.42 -3.37 15.26
N VAL A 182 -2.57 -2.44 14.81
CA VAL A 182 -2.16 -1.29 15.62
C VAL A 182 -3.33 -0.34 15.87
N GLY A 183 -4.12 -0.03 14.84
CA GLY A 183 -5.22 0.92 14.94
C GLY A 183 -6.41 0.42 15.75
N SER A 184 -6.62 -0.89 15.82
CA SER A 184 -7.64 -1.50 16.68
C SER A 184 -7.16 -1.75 18.12
N GLY A 185 -5.85 -1.64 18.39
CA GLY A 185 -5.25 -2.04 19.66
C GLY A 185 -5.24 -3.56 19.89
N ASP A 186 -5.59 -4.37 18.89
CA ASP A 186 -5.62 -5.83 19.01
C ASP A 186 -4.19 -6.41 18.81
N VAL A 187 -3.55 -6.68 19.95
CA VAL A 187 -2.23 -7.33 20.00
C VAL A 187 -2.26 -8.74 19.40
N GLY A 188 -3.39 -9.45 19.53
CA GLY A 188 -3.58 -10.78 18.96
C GLY A 188 -3.64 -10.75 17.43
N LEU A 189 -4.40 -9.79 16.86
CA LEU A 189 -4.40 -9.51 15.43
C LEU A 189 -2.99 -9.15 14.94
N THR A 190 -2.32 -8.22 15.61
CA THR A 190 -0.95 -7.82 15.26
C THR A 190 0.01 -9.02 15.22
N ARG A 191 -0.07 -9.92 16.20
CA ARG A 191 0.75 -11.14 16.24
C ARG A 191 0.44 -12.08 15.07
N ARG A 192 -0.85 -12.32 14.76
CA ARG A 192 -1.26 -13.17 13.63
C ARG A 192 -0.78 -12.61 12.30
N VAL A 193 -0.89 -11.29 12.08
CA VAL A 193 -0.36 -10.62 10.88
C VAL A 193 1.15 -10.84 10.75
N ILE A 194 1.92 -10.72 11.83
CA ILE A 194 3.36 -11.00 11.82
C ILE A 194 3.64 -12.46 11.44
N GLN A 195 2.89 -13.41 12.02
CA GLN A 195 3.04 -14.84 11.72
C GLN A 195 2.79 -15.15 10.23
N VAL A 196 1.73 -14.57 9.64
CA VAL A 196 1.46 -14.75 8.21
C VAL A 196 2.59 -14.13 7.37
N GLN A 197 3.04 -12.91 7.66
CA GLN A 197 4.16 -12.32 6.92
C GLN A 197 5.44 -13.18 6.99
N LEU A 198 5.75 -13.76 8.15
CA LEU A 198 6.91 -14.66 8.30
C LEU A 198 6.75 -15.96 7.50
N ALA A 199 5.55 -16.52 7.43
CA ALA A 199 5.26 -17.70 6.63
C ALA A 199 5.39 -17.45 5.11
N HIS A 200 5.22 -16.19 4.69
CA HIS A 200 5.20 -15.77 3.28
C HIS A 200 6.40 -14.92 2.84
N LEU A 201 7.50 -14.94 3.60
CA LEU A 201 8.75 -14.21 3.27
C LEU A 201 9.19 -14.34 1.79
N PRO A 202 9.08 -15.51 1.12
CA PRO A 202 9.52 -15.65 -0.28
C PRO A 202 8.79 -14.74 -1.30
N CYS A 203 7.58 -14.24 -0.99
CA CYS A 203 6.84 -13.29 -1.84
C CYS A 203 6.78 -11.88 -1.25
N LEU A 204 7.51 -11.59 -0.18
CA LEU A 204 7.62 -10.24 0.39
C LEU A 204 8.88 -9.53 -0.13
N PRO A 205 8.96 -8.20 -0.02
CA PRO A 205 10.19 -7.47 -0.28
C PRO A 205 11.28 -7.95 0.69
N GLU A 206 12.52 -8.00 0.22
CA GLU A 206 13.64 -8.28 1.10
C GLU A 206 13.72 -7.16 2.14
N MET A 207 13.80 -7.53 3.42
CA MET A 207 14.09 -6.56 4.47
C MET A 207 15.51 -6.06 4.25
N VAL A 208 15.66 -4.80 3.90
CA VAL A 208 16.97 -4.15 3.92
C VAL A 208 17.45 -4.22 5.38
N LYS A 209 18.53 -4.98 5.61
CA LYS A 209 19.18 -5.00 6.91
C LYS A 209 19.62 -3.57 7.20
N GLY A 210 19.01 -2.95 8.20
CA GLY A 210 19.40 -1.62 8.65
C GLY A 210 20.88 -1.64 9.02
N SER A 211 21.67 -0.83 8.34
CA SER A 211 22.98 -0.36 8.79
C SER A 211 22.84 0.51 10.04
#